data_AF-A0A7V9L1Q2-F1
#
_entry.id   AF-A0A7V9L1Q2-F1
#
_cell.length_a   1.000
_cell.length_b   1.000
_cell.length_c   1.000
_cell.angle_alpha   90.00
_cell.angle_beta   90.00
_cell.angle_gamma   90.00
#
_symmetry.space_group_name_H-M   'P 1'
#
loop_
_entity.id
_entity.type
_entity.pdbx_description
1 polymer ?
#
loop_
_entity_poly.entity_id
_entity_poly.type
_entity_poly.pdbx_seq_one_letter_code
_entity_poly.pdbx_strand_id
1 'polypeptide(L)'
;MRLSIEPVWGEPLAEVRYLNAAGGGRKDVSRLPIHQTTLRIVGGSIAPELDAIVACSDLQGRVRGPNGLSELLGLAVADELEQLADAGRLPPLLRCGAILAGDLYTVPDLAKRGGYGDVAPVWEAFAERFAWVAGVAGNHDDVGGVPKLGDGVHLLDGNVTVVDGLRIGGVGGIIGNP
;
A
#
# COMPACT_ATOMS: atom_id res chain seq x y z
N MET A 1 14.92 11.66 14.59
CA MET A 1 15.28 10.96 13.36
C MET A 1 14.55 11.54 12.18
N ARG A 2 15.25 11.72 11.07
CA ARG A 2 14.68 12.16 9.79
C ARG A 2 14.99 11.12 8.72
N LEU A 3 13.97 10.79 7.93
CA LEU A 3 14.11 9.97 6.73
C LEU A 3 14.10 10.86 5.49
N SER A 4 14.94 10.54 4.51
CA SER A 4 14.88 11.12 3.17
C SER A 4 15.03 10.01 2.13
N ILE A 5 14.09 9.99 1.19
CA ILE A 5 14.10 9.06 0.07
C ILE A 5 15.04 9.61 -1.00
N GLU A 6 16.00 8.81 -1.44
CA GLU A 6 16.81 9.18 -2.60
C GLU A 6 16.00 9.05 -3.89
N PRO A 7 16.30 9.82 -4.95
CA PRO A 7 15.54 9.72 -6.19
C PRO A 7 15.59 8.31 -6.75
N VAL A 8 14.46 7.85 -7.27
CA VAL A 8 14.37 6.57 -7.98
C VAL A 8 15.02 6.74 -9.35
N TRP A 9 15.98 5.86 -9.66
CA TRP A 9 16.62 5.80 -10.97
C TRP A 9 16.55 4.37 -11.52
N GLY A 10 16.39 4.23 -12.84
CA GLY A 10 16.38 2.94 -13.53
C GLY A 10 14.99 2.35 -13.75
N GLU A 11 14.98 1.13 -14.29
CA GLU A 11 13.76 0.38 -14.59
C GLU A 11 13.08 -0.12 -13.30
N PRO A 12 11.74 -0.26 -13.29
CA PRO A 12 11.04 -0.84 -12.15
C PRO A 12 11.48 -2.28 -11.90
N LEU A 13 11.40 -2.71 -10.63
CA LEU A 13 11.62 -4.11 -10.26
C LEU A 13 10.56 -5.01 -10.91
N ALA A 14 9.32 -4.57 -10.90
CA ALA A 14 8.19 -5.27 -11.49
C ALA A 14 7.09 -4.29 -11.87
N GLU A 15 6.10 -4.77 -12.60
CA GLU A 15 4.90 -4.01 -12.91
C GLU A 15 3.66 -4.88 -12.69
N VAL A 16 2.70 -4.37 -11.91
CA VAL A 16 1.40 -5.01 -11.77
C VAL A 16 0.45 -4.43 -12.82
N ARG A 17 -0.02 -5.28 -13.73
CA ARG A 17 -1.02 -4.89 -14.73
C ARG A 17 -2.41 -4.88 -14.12
N TYR A 18 -3.17 -3.81 -14.31
CA TYR A 18 -4.51 -3.67 -13.75
C TYR A 18 -5.49 -2.96 -14.67
N LEU A 19 -6.77 -3.01 -14.32
CA LEU A 19 -7.85 -2.29 -14.96
C LEU A 19 -8.26 -1.09 -14.10
N ASN A 20 -8.40 0.07 -14.74
CA ASN A 20 -8.85 1.30 -14.13
C ASN A 20 -10.19 1.76 -14.75
N ALA A 21 -11.00 2.45 -13.95
CA ALA A 21 -12.20 3.10 -14.45
C ALA A 21 -11.82 4.41 -15.17
N ALA A 22 -12.25 4.53 -16.42
CA ALA A 22 -12.07 5.72 -17.23
C ALA A 22 -13.38 6.52 -17.34
N GLY A 23 -13.27 7.77 -17.80
CA GLY A 23 -14.43 8.64 -17.99
C GLY A 23 -15.45 8.01 -18.96
N GLY A 24 -16.73 8.09 -18.59
CA GLY A 24 -17.85 7.58 -19.39
C GLY A 24 -18.06 6.06 -19.32
N GLY A 25 -17.65 5.40 -18.23
CA GLY A 25 -17.85 3.96 -18.02
C GLY A 25 -16.91 3.05 -18.81
N ARG A 26 -15.87 3.64 -19.42
CA ARG A 26 -14.81 2.89 -20.10
C ARG A 26 -13.84 2.28 -19.08
N LYS A 27 -13.12 1.24 -19.52
CA LYS A 27 -12.06 0.59 -18.73
C LYS A 27 -10.75 0.71 -19.49
N ASP A 28 -9.72 1.19 -18.81
CA ASP A 28 -8.38 1.28 -19.36
C ASP A 28 -7.47 0.27 -18.67
N VAL A 29 -6.52 -0.27 -19.44
CA VAL A 29 -5.45 -1.11 -18.91
C VAL A 29 -4.30 -0.21 -18.49
N SER A 30 -3.85 -0.35 -17.26
CA SER A 30 -2.75 0.41 -16.68
C SER A 30 -1.69 -0.52 -16.07
N ARG A 31 -0.54 0.04 -15.72
CA ARG A 31 0.59 -0.66 -15.10
C ARG A 31 1.02 0.14 -13.88
N LEU A 32 1.13 -0.55 -12.75
CA LEU A 32 1.65 0.01 -11.52
C LEU A 32 3.10 -0.45 -11.37
N PRO A 33 4.10 0.44 -11.55
CA PRO A 33 5.49 0.07 -11.38
C PRO A 33 5.86 -0.05 -9.89
N ILE A 34 6.62 -1.09 -9.56
CA ILE A 34 7.24 -1.26 -8.24
C ILE A 34 8.69 -0.82 -8.37
N HIS A 35 9.04 0.28 -7.70
CA HIS A 35 10.40 0.82 -7.69
C HIS A 35 11.08 0.56 -6.35
N GLN A 36 12.41 0.52 -6.38
CA GLN A 36 13.26 0.47 -5.20
C GLN A 36 14.23 1.64 -5.21
N THR A 37 14.49 2.19 -4.03
CA THR A 37 15.48 3.24 -3.82
C THR A 37 16.03 3.16 -2.41
N THR A 38 17.08 3.94 -2.15
CA THR A 38 17.73 4.02 -0.84
C THR A 38 16.98 4.98 0.07
N LEU A 39 16.73 4.52 1.29
CA LEU A 39 16.26 5.36 2.39
C LEU A 39 17.46 5.87 3.18
N ARG A 40 17.69 7.19 3.17
CA ARG A 40 18.74 7.81 3.98
C ARG A 40 18.17 8.20 5.35
N ILE A 41 18.81 7.72 6.40
CA ILE A 41 18.47 8.00 7.79
C ILE A 41 19.45 9.05 8.33
N VAL A 42 18.92 10.18 8.81
CA VAL A 42 19.70 11.26 9.43
C VAL A 42 19.31 11.39 10.89
N GLY A 43 20.28 11.08 11.76
CA GLY A 43 20.17 11.15 13.22
C GLY A 43 19.26 10.08 13.81
N GLY A 44 19.83 9.04 14.43
CA GLY A 44 19.10 7.89 14.97
C GLY A 44 19.34 6.62 14.15
N SER A 45 18.58 5.57 14.46
CA SER A 45 18.61 4.28 13.79
C SER A 45 17.21 3.69 13.74
N ILE A 46 16.94 2.87 12.73
CA ILE A 46 15.81 1.94 12.74
C ILE A 46 16.19 0.68 13.51
N ALA A 47 15.20 -0.09 13.92
CA ALA A 47 15.44 -1.40 14.53
C ALA A 47 16.27 -2.29 13.58
N PRO A 48 17.27 -3.04 14.07
CA PRO A 48 18.10 -3.91 13.22
C PRO A 48 17.31 -5.07 12.58
N GLU A 49 16.09 -5.32 13.04
CA GLU A 49 15.15 -6.27 12.47
C GLU A 49 14.43 -5.76 11.21
N LEU A 50 14.49 -4.45 10.95
CA LEU A 50 13.84 -3.78 9.82
C LEU A 50 14.84 -3.51 8.68
N ASP A 51 14.68 -4.21 7.57
CA ASP A 51 15.55 -4.11 6.39
C ASP A 51 15.03 -3.08 5.36
N ALA A 52 13.70 -2.91 5.25
CA ALA A 52 13.11 -2.01 4.28
C ALA A 52 11.73 -1.48 4.71
N ILE A 53 11.26 -0.45 3.99
CA ILE A 53 9.89 0.05 4.07
C ILE A 53 9.30 0.00 2.66
N VAL A 54 8.14 -0.62 2.52
CA VAL A 54 7.31 -0.52 1.32
C VAL A 54 6.28 0.57 1.54
N ALA A 55 6.13 1.49 0.60
CA ALA A 55 5.14 2.54 0.65
C ALA A 55 4.33 2.58 -0.64
N CYS A 56 3.01 2.62 -0.52
CA CYS A 56 2.10 2.73 -1.66
C CYS A 56 0.85 3.55 -1.32
N SER A 57 0.21 4.07 -2.36
CA SER A 57 -1.04 4.84 -2.32
C SER A 57 -1.77 4.64 -3.65
N ASP A 58 -3.00 5.14 -3.75
CA ASP A 58 -3.72 5.26 -5.02
C ASP A 58 -3.85 3.92 -5.77
N LEU A 59 -4.12 2.84 -5.01
CA LEU A 59 -4.32 1.50 -5.54
C LEU A 59 -5.75 1.28 -6.05
N GLN A 60 -6.37 2.31 -6.64
CA GLN A 60 -7.76 2.34 -7.11
C GLN A 60 -7.96 1.56 -8.43
N GLY A 61 -7.37 0.38 -8.52
CA GLY A 61 -7.45 -0.52 -9.66
C GLY A 61 -8.10 -1.84 -9.31
N ARG A 62 -8.43 -2.61 -10.34
CA ARG A 62 -8.80 -4.01 -10.18
C ARG A 62 -7.98 -4.91 -11.06
N VAL A 63 -7.64 -6.07 -10.55
CA VAL A 63 -7.02 -7.13 -11.34
C VAL A 63 -7.99 -8.29 -11.46
N ARG A 64 -7.68 -9.19 -12.40
CA ARG A 64 -8.41 -10.43 -12.53
C ARG A 64 -7.74 -11.47 -11.64
N GLY A 65 -8.39 -11.77 -10.52
CA GLY A 65 -7.91 -12.73 -9.55
C GLY A 65 -7.96 -14.18 -10.06
N PRO A 66 -7.44 -15.13 -9.26
CA PRO A 66 -7.21 -16.53 -9.67
C PRO A 66 -8.46 -17.25 -10.19
N ASN A 67 -9.63 -16.92 -9.63
CA ASN A 67 -10.92 -17.53 -10.01
C ASN A 67 -11.63 -16.78 -11.15
N GLY A 68 -10.93 -15.86 -11.82
CA GLY A 68 -11.51 -14.95 -12.81
C GLY A 68 -12.35 -13.82 -12.20
N LEU A 69 -12.44 -13.75 -10.86
CA LEU A 69 -13.12 -12.70 -10.11
C LEU A 69 -12.31 -11.40 -10.10
N SER A 70 -13.00 -10.28 -10.01
CA SER A 70 -12.39 -8.95 -9.97
C SER A 70 -11.99 -8.62 -8.53
N GLU A 71 -10.70 -8.45 -8.25
CA GLU A 71 -10.17 -8.15 -6.92
C GLU A 71 -9.51 -6.77 -6.88
N LEU A 72 -9.35 -6.21 -5.67
CA LEU A 72 -8.69 -4.92 -5.49
C LEU A 72 -7.20 -5.02 -5.86
N LEU A 73 -6.67 -4.02 -6.54
CA LEU A 73 -5.26 -3.96 -6.93
C LEU A 73 -4.31 -4.14 -5.74
N GLY A 74 -4.67 -3.62 -4.57
CA GLY A 74 -3.87 -3.78 -3.35
C GLY A 74 -3.57 -5.24 -2.97
N LEU A 75 -4.49 -6.18 -3.25
CA LEU A 75 -4.26 -7.60 -3.00
C LEU A 75 -3.18 -8.16 -3.91
N ALA A 76 -3.26 -7.88 -5.21
CA ALA A 76 -2.22 -8.30 -6.16
C ALA A 76 -0.88 -7.62 -5.95
N VAL A 77 -0.86 -6.39 -5.41
CA VAL A 77 0.39 -5.75 -5.00
C VAL A 77 1.02 -6.51 -3.83
N ALA A 78 0.24 -6.93 -2.83
CA ALA A 78 0.76 -7.75 -1.72
C ALA A 78 1.36 -9.07 -2.23
N ASP A 79 0.66 -9.76 -3.14
CA ASP A 79 1.13 -11.01 -3.74
C ASP A 79 2.39 -10.82 -4.60
N GLU A 80 2.48 -9.74 -5.38
CA GLU A 80 3.66 -9.44 -6.19
C GLU A 80 4.88 -9.11 -5.31
N LEU A 81 4.68 -8.38 -4.21
CA LEU A 81 5.75 -8.07 -3.25
C LEU A 81 6.28 -9.34 -2.57
N GLU A 82 5.40 -10.29 -2.24
CA GLU A 82 5.76 -11.59 -1.68
C GLU A 82 6.59 -12.39 -2.69
N GLN A 83 6.16 -12.46 -3.95
CA GLN A 83 6.92 -13.11 -5.02
C GLN A 83 8.30 -12.48 -5.24
N LEU A 84 8.41 -11.16 -5.16
CA LEU A 84 9.70 -10.46 -5.25
C LEU A 84 10.61 -10.79 -4.05
N ALA A 85 10.05 -10.92 -2.84
CA ALA A 85 10.81 -11.33 -1.66
C ALA A 85 11.28 -12.79 -1.76
N ASP A 86 10.39 -13.70 -2.18
CA ASP A 86 10.72 -15.12 -2.40
C ASP A 86 11.79 -15.32 -3.47
N ALA A 87 11.79 -14.47 -4.51
CA ALA A 87 12.82 -14.44 -5.53
C ALA A 87 14.13 -13.79 -5.07
N GLY A 88 14.22 -13.33 -3.82
CA GLY A 88 15.39 -12.65 -3.25
C GLY A 88 15.64 -11.25 -3.83
N ARG A 89 14.63 -10.65 -4.48
CA ARG A 89 14.70 -9.30 -5.06
C ARG A 89 14.31 -8.22 -4.06
N LEU A 90 13.56 -8.58 -3.03
CA LEU A 90 13.30 -7.78 -1.83
C LEU A 90 13.79 -8.55 -0.60
N PRO A 91 14.03 -7.86 0.54
CA PRO A 91 14.18 -8.54 1.82
C PRO A 91 12.91 -9.33 2.17
N PRO A 92 13.00 -10.34 3.05
CA PRO A 92 11.82 -11.03 3.57
C PRO A 92 10.80 -10.02 4.12
N LEU A 93 9.52 -10.13 3.72
CA LEU A 93 8.52 -9.11 4.06
C LEU A 93 8.29 -8.97 5.57
N LEU A 94 8.49 -10.03 6.36
CA LEU A 94 8.46 -9.99 7.83
C LEU A 94 9.58 -9.14 8.45
N ARG A 95 10.55 -8.69 7.65
CA ARG A 95 11.59 -7.73 8.02
C ARG A 95 11.38 -6.38 7.32
N CYS A 96 10.20 -6.16 6.76
CA CYS A 96 9.80 -4.95 6.10
C CYS A 96 8.61 -4.33 6.84
N GLY A 97 8.56 -3.01 6.88
CA GLY A 97 7.38 -2.25 7.27
C GLY A 97 6.56 -1.86 6.04
N ALA A 98 5.25 -1.76 6.16
CA ALA A 98 4.38 -1.27 5.10
C ALA A 98 3.74 0.07 5.46
N ILE A 99 3.69 0.99 4.50
CA ILE A 99 2.96 2.26 4.57
C ILE A 99 1.88 2.28 3.50
N LEU A 100 0.61 2.24 3.92
CA LEU A 100 -0.56 2.37 3.04
C LEU A 100 -1.13 3.79 3.14
N ALA A 101 -0.85 4.64 2.17
CA ALA A 101 -1.22 6.07 2.21
C ALA A 101 -2.59 6.38 1.56
N GLY A 102 -3.52 5.43 1.64
CA GLY A 102 -4.91 5.60 1.25
C GLY A 102 -5.22 5.42 -0.24
N ASP A 103 -6.52 5.47 -0.53
CA ASP A 103 -7.14 5.33 -1.84
C ASP A 103 -6.87 3.95 -2.45
N LEU A 104 -7.27 2.93 -1.70
CA LEU A 104 -7.08 1.52 -2.03
C LEU A 104 -8.33 0.90 -2.68
N TYR A 105 -9.47 1.59 -2.64
CA TYR A 105 -10.74 1.09 -3.17
C TYR A 105 -11.10 1.60 -4.57
N THR A 106 -11.74 0.73 -5.35
CA THR A 106 -12.55 1.11 -6.52
C THR A 106 -13.72 0.16 -6.70
N VAL A 107 -14.76 0.56 -7.44
CA VAL A 107 -16.00 -0.24 -7.60
C VAL A 107 -15.78 -1.55 -8.40
N PRO A 108 -16.45 -2.67 -8.04
CA PRO A 108 -16.26 -4.00 -8.66
C PRO A 108 -16.25 -4.06 -10.18
N ASP A 109 -17.17 -3.33 -10.80
CA ASP A 109 -17.41 -3.33 -12.24
C ASP A 109 -16.63 -2.25 -12.99
N LEU A 110 -15.90 -1.38 -12.28
CA LEU A 110 -15.23 -0.20 -12.84
C LEU A 110 -16.18 0.69 -13.67
N ALA A 111 -17.49 0.69 -13.37
CA ALA A 111 -18.49 1.43 -14.14
C ALA A 111 -18.37 2.96 -13.98
N LYS A 112 -17.70 3.42 -12.91
CA LYS A 112 -17.42 4.83 -12.67
C LYS A 112 -16.05 5.01 -12.03
N ARG A 113 -15.50 6.21 -12.17
CA ARG A 113 -14.30 6.63 -11.43
C ARG A 113 -14.62 6.77 -9.95
N GLY A 114 -13.69 6.30 -9.13
CA GLY A 114 -13.80 6.29 -7.67
C GLY A 114 -14.90 5.35 -7.16
N GLY A 115 -15.14 5.44 -5.85
CA GLY A 115 -16.12 4.66 -5.14
C GLY A 115 -15.95 4.84 -3.64
N TYR A 116 -16.76 4.19 -2.83
CA TYR A 116 -16.46 4.04 -1.42
C TYR A 116 -16.74 2.59 -1.06
N GLY A 117 -15.83 1.94 -0.35
CA GLY A 117 -16.03 0.55 0.02
C GLY A 117 -14.86 -0.04 0.80
N ASP A 118 -15.11 -1.26 1.27
CA ASP A 118 -14.26 -1.94 2.24
C ASP A 118 -12.84 -2.19 1.70
N VAL A 119 -11.85 -1.75 2.47
CA VAL A 119 -10.42 -1.97 2.19
C VAL A 119 -9.75 -2.84 3.26
N ALA A 120 -10.47 -3.30 4.27
CA ALA A 120 -9.91 -4.20 5.29
C ALA A 120 -9.18 -5.42 4.68
N PRO A 121 -9.65 -6.06 3.58
CA PRO A 121 -8.91 -7.15 2.95
C PRO A 121 -7.52 -6.76 2.45
N VAL A 122 -7.35 -5.52 1.95
CA VAL A 122 -6.02 -5.04 1.51
C VAL A 122 -5.10 -4.86 2.72
N TRP A 123 -5.62 -4.25 3.79
CA TRP A 123 -4.84 -4.08 5.03
C TRP A 123 -4.46 -5.43 5.65
N GLU A 124 -5.37 -6.39 5.67
CA GLU A 124 -5.14 -7.76 6.16
C GLU A 124 -4.05 -8.46 5.34
N ALA A 125 -4.13 -8.41 4.00
CA ALA A 125 -3.13 -9.01 3.13
C ALA A 125 -1.70 -8.48 3.36
N PHE A 126 -1.56 -7.19 3.68
CA PHE A 126 -0.27 -6.63 4.09
C PHE A 126 0.09 -7.05 5.53
N ALA A 127 -0.85 -7.02 6.46
CA ALA A 127 -0.60 -7.37 7.86
C ALA A 127 -0.14 -8.82 8.06
N GLU A 128 -0.59 -9.75 7.20
CA GLU A 128 -0.17 -11.15 7.23
C GLU A 128 1.29 -11.35 6.76
N ARG A 129 1.86 -10.40 6.03
CA ARG A 129 3.16 -10.53 5.35
C ARG A 129 4.27 -9.65 5.94
N PHE A 130 3.90 -8.48 6.45
CA PHE A 130 4.84 -7.45 6.90
C PHE A 130 5.05 -7.46 8.41
N ALA A 131 6.18 -6.92 8.87
CA ALA A 131 6.46 -6.78 10.32
C ALA A 131 5.40 -5.92 11.01
N TRP A 132 4.94 -4.89 10.31
CA TRP A 132 3.85 -4.00 10.71
C TRP A 132 3.32 -3.27 9.47
N VAL A 133 2.09 -2.76 9.59
CA VAL A 133 1.45 -1.92 8.59
C VAL A 133 1.03 -0.62 9.28
N ALA A 134 1.46 0.51 8.76
CA ALA A 134 0.96 1.81 9.16
C ALA A 134 0.32 2.51 7.97
N GLY A 135 -0.64 3.40 8.19
CA GLY A 135 -1.27 4.06 7.05
C GLY A 135 -2.40 4.99 7.42
N VAL A 136 -3.02 5.55 6.39
CA VAL A 136 -4.16 6.45 6.52
C VAL A 136 -5.27 5.99 5.57
N ALA A 137 -6.52 6.36 5.88
CA ALA A 137 -7.62 6.18 4.94
C ALA A 137 -7.57 7.23 3.83
N GLY A 138 -7.75 6.80 2.59
CA GLY A 138 -8.12 7.70 1.50
C GLY A 138 -9.61 8.06 1.54
N ASN A 139 -10.04 9.01 0.70
CA ASN A 139 -11.45 9.42 0.66
C ASN A 139 -12.36 8.37 0.03
N HIS A 140 -11.78 7.34 -0.60
CA HIS A 140 -12.49 6.22 -1.21
C HIS A 140 -12.55 4.97 -0.32
N ASP A 141 -11.93 5.01 0.86
CA ASP A 141 -11.71 3.81 1.68
C ASP A 141 -12.70 3.72 2.85
N ASP A 142 -13.43 2.60 2.92
CA ASP A 142 -14.09 2.17 4.16
C ASP A 142 -13.10 1.35 4.99
N VAL A 143 -12.61 1.96 6.07
CA VAL A 143 -11.64 1.37 7.01
C VAL A 143 -12.30 0.81 8.26
N GLY A 144 -13.62 0.65 8.30
CA GLY A 144 -14.34 0.18 9.49
C GLY A 144 -13.90 -1.21 9.99
N GLY A 145 -13.34 -2.04 9.11
CA GLY A 145 -12.77 -3.35 9.46
C GLY A 145 -11.32 -3.32 9.96
N VAL A 146 -10.54 -2.30 9.61
CA VAL A 146 -9.08 -2.25 9.84
C VAL A 146 -8.69 -2.33 11.33
N PRO A 147 -9.39 -1.67 12.29
CA PRO A 147 -9.03 -1.76 13.71
C PRO A 147 -9.09 -3.17 14.32
N LYS A 148 -9.71 -4.14 13.63
CA LYS A 148 -9.84 -5.53 14.12
C LYS A 148 -8.68 -6.44 13.72
N LEU A 149 -7.75 -5.94 12.90
CA LEU A 149 -6.66 -6.74 12.32
C LEU A 149 -5.48 -6.98 13.27
N GLY A 150 -5.50 -6.39 14.47
CA GLY A 150 -4.52 -6.66 15.53
C GLY A 150 -3.44 -5.59 15.69
N ASP A 151 -2.50 -5.84 16.61
CA ASP A 151 -1.58 -4.83 17.15
C ASP A 151 -0.48 -4.39 16.16
N GLY A 152 -0.21 -5.19 15.12
CA GLY A 152 0.73 -4.87 14.04
C GLY A 152 0.17 -3.90 12.99
N VAL A 153 -1.09 -3.45 13.15
CA VAL A 153 -1.77 -2.55 12.22
C VAL A 153 -2.03 -1.20 12.88
N HIS A 154 -1.53 -0.14 12.26
CA HIS A 154 -1.60 1.24 12.75
C HIS A 154 -2.35 2.11 11.74
N LEU A 155 -3.68 2.15 11.84
CA LEU A 155 -4.50 3.14 11.15
C LEU A 155 -4.35 4.50 11.84
N LEU A 156 -3.90 5.49 11.09
CA LEU A 156 -3.58 6.83 11.60
C LEU A 156 -4.55 7.88 11.05
N ASP A 157 -5.03 8.75 11.92
CA ASP A 157 -5.75 9.97 11.60
C ASP A 157 -5.55 11.03 12.71
N GLY A 158 -4.65 11.99 12.46
CA GLY A 158 -4.28 13.03 13.43
C GLY A 158 -3.44 12.54 14.61
N ASN A 159 -3.06 11.26 14.63
CA ASN A 159 -2.24 10.63 15.66
C ASN A 159 -0.88 10.17 15.10
N VAL A 160 -0.05 9.67 16.01
CA VAL A 160 1.31 9.21 15.74
C VAL A 160 1.51 7.85 16.40
N THR A 161 2.13 6.92 15.68
CA THR A 161 2.64 5.66 16.23
C THR A 161 4.17 5.67 16.28
N VAL A 162 4.73 4.82 17.14
CA VAL A 162 6.17 4.54 17.20
C VAL A 162 6.37 3.04 17.06
N VAL A 163 7.08 2.63 16.01
CA VAL A 163 7.32 1.22 15.66
C VAL A 163 8.71 1.10 15.04
N ASP A 164 9.50 0.10 15.44
CA ASP A 164 10.88 -0.13 14.96
C ASP A 164 11.80 1.10 14.96
N GLY A 165 11.65 1.95 15.97
CA GLY A 165 12.40 3.21 16.11
C GLY A 165 11.92 4.33 15.18
N LEU A 166 10.97 4.07 14.28
CA LEU A 166 10.30 5.05 13.44
C LEU A 166 9.18 5.75 14.21
N ARG A 167 9.03 7.05 14.01
CA ARG A 167 7.87 7.83 14.46
C ARG A 167 7.05 8.20 13.24
N ILE A 168 5.86 7.61 13.12
CA ILE A 168 5.02 7.72 11.92
C ILE A 168 3.74 8.46 12.30
N GLY A 169 3.50 9.61 11.67
CA GLY A 169 2.25 10.36 11.80
C GLY A 169 1.45 10.30 10.50
N GLY A 170 0.13 10.27 10.62
CA GLY A 170 -0.77 10.21 9.48
C GLY A 170 -1.98 11.12 9.65
N VAL A 171 -2.44 11.68 8.53
CA VAL A 171 -3.69 12.44 8.45
C VAL A 171 -4.47 11.85 7.27
N GLY A 172 -5.63 11.26 7.56
CA GLY A 172 -6.47 10.61 6.56
C GLY A 172 -7.59 11.50 6.07
N GLY A 173 -8.34 11.02 5.07
CA GLY A 173 -9.60 11.63 4.65
C GLY A 173 -9.48 13.07 4.14
N ILE A 174 -8.29 13.49 3.69
CA ILE A 174 -8.12 14.82 3.09
C ILE A 174 -8.90 14.85 1.78
N ILE A 175 -10.07 15.47 1.82
CA ILE A 175 -10.87 15.76 0.65
C ILE A 175 -10.15 16.87 -0.11
N GLY A 176 -9.47 16.52 -1.21
CA GLY A 176 -9.02 17.49 -2.19
C GLY A 176 -10.22 18.25 -2.76
N ASN A 177 -10.03 19.50 -3.15
CA ASN A 177 -11.03 20.23 -3.94
C ASN A 177 -10.76 19.88 -5.42
N PRO A 178 -11.55 18.99 -6.07
CA PRO A 178 -11.29 18.53 -7.43
C PRO A 178 -11.48 19.62 -8.49
#